data_AF-M3JSI6-F1
#
_entry.id   AF-M3JSI6-F1
#
_cell.length_a   1.000
_cell.length_b   1.000
_cell.length_c   1.000
_cell.angle_alpha   90.00
_cell.angle_beta   90.00
_cell.angle_gamma   90.00
#
_symmetry.space_group_name_H-M   'P 1'
#
loop_
_entity.id
_entity.type
_entity.pdbx_description
1 polymer ?
#
loop_
_entity_poly.entity_id
_entity_poly.type
_entity_poly.pdbx_seq_one_letter_code
_entity_poly.pdbx_strand_id
1 'polypeptide(L)'
;MGKNVLKYGGKSGILPKLKPIFDKPIRAQNEYELAKERSIESGYAEGVPLPKIKGKKIFRTQPPKKFITVEERIKSIEYPSMSLKEMNELPPDERDAYRRQYYRAEFLKEAYLEEARRLKNIDELNEKVHQQALERAKKIEAEEQSEHDKSIHGLPTLQSILDNGLIRKRTPEENQLLKEKKTLNRRIDELEQKEAQAQKLLELYHAAAKFITTEEQLEEAIHKAFEIDVGVFEGNQATIEAKLADRSLGYLTAEANEATISDTILGQINGKPGLAQVKSALDGSREEAKRNAQLNVNK
;
A
#
# COMPACT_ATOMS: atom_id res chain seq x y z
N MET A 1 10.04 -17.61 5.07
CA MET A 1 9.91 -16.37 5.89
C MET A 1 8.81 -15.49 5.31
N GLY A 2 7.95 -14.90 6.13
CA GLY A 2 6.85 -14.06 5.62
C GLY A 2 7.35 -12.77 4.96
N LYS A 3 6.81 -12.44 3.78
CA LYS A 3 7.20 -11.26 2.96
C LYS A 3 7.20 -9.92 3.74
N ASN A 4 6.39 -9.79 4.78
CA ASN A 4 6.26 -8.57 5.59
C ASN A 4 7.12 -8.52 6.85
N VAL A 5 7.86 -9.59 7.17
CA VAL A 5 8.65 -9.70 8.40
C VAL A 5 9.86 -8.75 8.39
N LEU A 6 10.38 -8.40 7.20
CA LEU A 6 11.43 -7.40 7.02
C LEU A 6 11.04 -6.01 7.54
N LYS A 7 9.75 -5.62 7.45
CA LYS A 7 9.25 -4.33 7.97
C LYS A 7 9.41 -4.22 9.49
N TYR A 8 9.44 -5.35 10.19
CA TYR A 8 9.53 -5.45 11.65
C TYR A 8 10.90 -5.97 12.11
N GLY A 9 11.94 -5.77 11.29
CA GLY A 9 13.32 -6.12 11.63
C GLY A 9 13.57 -7.63 11.71
N GLY A 10 12.88 -8.43 10.88
CA GLY A 10 13.11 -9.88 10.82
C GLY A 10 12.40 -10.68 11.91
N LYS A 11 11.63 -10.02 12.80
CA LYS A 11 10.96 -10.68 13.94
C LYS A 11 9.62 -11.27 13.52
N SER A 12 9.47 -12.60 13.66
CA SER A 12 8.21 -13.30 13.44
C SER A 12 7.30 -13.20 14.67
N GLY A 13 6.10 -12.65 14.49
CA GLY A 13 5.11 -12.44 15.56
C GLY A 13 4.94 -10.97 15.93
N ILE A 14 3.75 -10.60 16.40
CA ILE A 14 3.42 -9.23 16.82
C ILE A 14 3.18 -9.26 18.34
N LEU A 15 3.99 -8.50 19.08
CA LEU A 15 3.71 -8.23 20.48
C LEU A 15 2.52 -7.27 20.60
N PRO A 16 1.70 -7.40 21.66
CA PRO A 16 0.68 -6.41 21.94
C PRO A 16 1.32 -5.03 22.14
N LYS A 17 0.59 -3.98 21.80
CA LYS A 17 1.05 -2.62 22.00
C LYS A 17 1.32 -2.38 23.48
N LEU A 18 2.47 -1.77 23.78
CA LEU A 18 2.82 -1.36 25.14
C LEU A 18 1.77 -0.38 25.66
N LYS A 19 1.20 -0.66 26.83
CA LYS A 19 0.30 0.27 27.50
C LYS A 19 1.13 1.37 28.18
N PRO A 20 0.89 2.65 27.87
CA PRO A 20 1.60 3.73 28.55
C PRO A 20 1.19 3.77 30.04
N ILE A 21 2.12 4.16 30.91
CA ILE A 21 1.84 4.34 32.35
C ILE A 21 0.91 5.55 32.56
N PHE A 22 1.04 6.58 31.70
CA PHE A 22 0.21 7.77 31.73
C PHE A 22 -0.63 7.89 30.46
N ASP A 23 -1.96 7.81 30.61
CA ASP A 23 -2.90 7.99 29.49
C ASP A 23 -3.11 9.46 29.11
N LYS A 24 -2.81 10.38 30.03
CA LYS A 24 -2.99 11.83 29.88
C LYS A 24 -1.63 12.53 29.95
N PRO A 25 -1.48 13.69 29.28
CA PRO A 25 -0.27 14.48 29.42
C PRO A 25 -0.08 14.89 30.89
N ILE A 26 1.19 14.91 31.30
CA ILE A 26 1.58 15.12 32.70
C ILE A 26 2.12 16.53 32.92
N ARG A 27 2.74 17.08 31.88
CA ARG A 27 3.26 18.45 31.85
C ARG A 27 2.49 19.29 30.85
N ALA A 28 2.57 20.61 31.03
CA ALA A 28 2.21 21.55 29.98
C ALA A 28 3.13 21.36 28.77
N GLN A 29 2.60 21.69 27.60
CA GLN A 29 3.38 21.70 26.36
C GLN A 29 4.46 22.78 26.41
N ASN A 30 5.62 22.49 25.85
CA ASN A 30 6.73 23.45 25.76
C ASN A 30 6.41 24.52 24.69
N GLU A 31 7.09 25.67 24.74
CA GLU A 31 6.87 26.77 23.80
C GLU A 31 7.04 26.35 22.34
N TYR A 32 8.03 25.50 22.06
CA TYR A 32 8.23 24.90 20.73
C TYR A 32 7.04 24.04 20.28
N GLU A 33 6.49 23.22 21.18
CA GLU A 33 5.36 22.34 20.89
C GLU A 33 4.10 23.18 20.62
N LEU A 34 3.88 24.23 21.42
CA LEU A 34 2.80 25.20 21.25
C LEU A 34 2.93 25.98 19.93
N ALA A 35 4.12 26.42 19.57
CA ALA A 35 4.37 27.10 18.30
C ALA A 35 4.07 26.17 17.11
N LYS A 36 4.46 24.91 17.21
CA LYS A 36 4.16 23.89 16.19
C LYS A 36 2.66 23.63 16.09
N GLU A 37 1.95 23.50 17.20
CA GLU A 37 0.49 23.33 17.18
C GLU A 37 -0.23 24.56 16.60
N ARG A 38 0.25 25.77 16.91
CA ARG A 38 -0.29 27.02 16.33
C ARG A 38 -0.02 27.14 14.82
N SER A 39 1.12 26.62 14.34
CA SER A 39 1.44 26.62 12.91
C SER A 39 0.51 25.73 12.09
N ILE A 40 -0.13 24.75 12.73
CA ILE A 40 -1.09 23.85 12.09
C ILE A 40 -2.46 24.53 12.14
N GLU A 41 -2.92 25.03 10.98
CA GLU A 41 -4.27 25.55 10.82
C GLU A 41 -5.30 24.45 11.13
N SER A 42 -5.84 24.49 12.35
CA SER A 42 -6.79 23.50 12.85
C SER A 42 -8.04 24.19 13.41
N GLY A 43 -9.21 23.67 13.04
CA GLY A 43 -10.52 24.23 13.43
C GLY A 43 -11.28 24.85 12.26
N TYR A 44 -12.29 25.66 12.57
CA TYR A 44 -13.10 26.34 11.56
C TYR A 44 -12.49 27.70 11.20
N ALA A 45 -12.42 28.04 9.91
CA ALA A 45 -11.89 29.30 9.40
C ALA A 45 -12.66 30.55 9.90
N GLU A 46 -11.94 31.66 10.07
CA GLU A 46 -12.50 32.97 10.44
C GLU A 46 -13.68 33.39 9.54
N GLY A 47 -14.77 33.93 10.12
CA GLY A 47 -16.01 34.26 9.40
C GLY A 47 -17.00 33.11 9.12
N VAL A 48 -16.59 31.83 9.16
CA VAL A 48 -17.54 30.72 8.92
C VAL A 48 -18.41 30.46 10.16
N PRO A 49 -19.76 30.41 10.04
CA PRO A 49 -20.65 30.13 11.16
C PRO A 49 -20.44 28.70 11.67
N LEU A 50 -20.34 28.57 12.99
CA LEU A 50 -20.10 27.28 13.65
C LEU A 50 -21.39 26.45 13.70
N PRO A 51 -21.34 25.15 13.35
CA PRO A 51 -22.52 24.29 13.47
C PRO A 51 -22.91 24.09 14.93
N LYS A 52 -24.22 24.02 15.19
CA LYS A 52 -24.78 23.66 16.49
C LYS A 52 -25.18 22.19 16.46
N ILE A 53 -24.48 21.35 17.22
CA ILE A 53 -24.83 19.93 17.36
C ILE A 53 -25.54 19.75 18.71
N LYS A 54 -26.78 19.23 18.69
CA LYS A 54 -27.58 18.94 19.89
C LYS A 54 -27.69 20.15 20.85
N GLY A 55 -27.90 21.34 20.31
CA GLY A 55 -28.06 22.58 21.10
C GLY A 55 -26.76 23.18 21.67
N LYS A 56 -25.61 22.50 21.55
CA LYS A 56 -24.32 23.00 22.01
C LYS A 56 -23.56 23.68 20.86
N LYS A 57 -23.04 24.88 21.12
CA LYS A 57 -22.13 25.57 20.19
C LYS A 57 -20.79 24.86 20.21
N ILE A 58 -20.30 24.45 19.05
CA ILE A 58 -18.95 23.89 18.92
C ILE A 58 -17.94 25.03 19.02
N PHE A 59 -16.83 24.81 19.72
CA PHE A 59 -15.74 25.78 19.77
C PHE A 59 -14.98 25.79 18.44
N ARG A 60 -14.57 26.98 18.00
CA ARG A 60 -13.85 27.16 16.73
C ARG A 60 -12.53 26.42 16.72
N THR A 61 -11.80 26.51 17.82
CA THR A 61 -10.55 25.82 18.09
C THR A 61 -10.79 24.71 19.12
N GLN A 62 -9.97 23.68 19.06
CA GLN A 62 -10.02 22.61 20.05
C GLN A 62 -9.51 23.14 21.40
N PRO A 63 -10.21 22.84 22.52
CA PRO A 63 -9.72 23.23 23.83
C PRO A 63 -8.39 22.52 24.14
N PRO A 64 -7.45 23.16 24.84
CA PRO A 64 -6.19 22.54 25.19
C PRO A 64 -6.42 21.31 26.09
N LYS A 65 -5.59 20.28 25.91
CA LYS A 65 -5.66 19.07 26.72
C LYS A 65 -5.32 19.40 28.17
N LYS A 66 -6.18 18.99 29.10
CA LYS A 66 -5.90 19.10 30.54
C LYS A 66 -4.76 18.14 30.90
N PHE A 67 -3.73 18.67 31.55
CA PHE A 67 -2.64 17.87 32.11
C PHE A 67 -2.84 17.68 33.62
N ILE A 68 -2.29 16.60 34.16
CA ILE A 68 -2.30 16.29 35.60
C ILE A 68 -0.86 16.04 36.01
N THR A 69 -0.34 16.80 36.97
CA THR A 69 1.07 16.66 37.35
C THR A 69 1.33 15.31 38.03
N VAL A 70 2.58 14.83 37.98
CA VAL A 70 2.95 13.59 38.68
C VAL A 70 2.69 13.71 40.18
N GLU A 71 2.91 14.89 40.75
CA GLU A 71 2.68 15.15 42.17
C GLU A 71 1.20 15.03 42.54
N GLU A 72 0.30 15.58 41.73
CA GLU A 72 -1.15 15.41 41.90
C GLU A 72 -1.57 13.95 41.77
N ARG A 73 -0.99 13.23 40.80
CA ARG A 73 -1.22 11.78 40.63
C ARG A 73 -0.74 10.98 41.84
N ILE A 74 0.43 11.29 42.38
CA ILE A 74 0.97 10.61 43.57
C ILE A 74 0.10 10.89 44.80
N LYS A 75 -0.39 12.12 44.97
CA LYS A 75 -1.31 12.48 46.05
C LYS A 75 -2.64 11.72 45.97
N SER A 76 -3.08 11.33 44.78
CA SER A 76 -4.30 10.53 44.59
C SER A 76 -4.13 9.04 44.90
N ILE A 77 -2.92 8.57 45.21
CA ILE A 77 -2.67 7.17 45.56
C ILE A 77 -3.16 6.91 46.99
N GLU A 78 -4.11 6.00 47.13
CA GLU A 78 -4.63 5.57 48.43
C GLU A 78 -3.65 4.59 49.09
N TYR A 79 -2.94 5.07 50.10
CA TYR A 79 -2.20 4.20 51.02
C TYR A 79 -3.14 3.65 52.10
N PRO A 80 -2.91 2.42 52.58
CA PRO A 80 -3.63 1.92 53.74
C PRO A 80 -3.40 2.84 54.94
N SER A 81 -4.43 3.03 55.76
CA SER A 81 -4.42 3.97 56.90
C SER A 81 -3.46 3.57 58.02
N MET A 82 -3.19 2.26 58.14
CA MET A 82 -2.34 1.68 59.18
C MET A 82 -0.87 1.74 58.75
N SER A 83 0.02 1.97 59.71
CA SER A 83 1.47 1.89 59.47
C SER A 83 1.94 0.43 59.33
N LEU A 84 3.04 0.19 58.62
CA LEU A 84 3.68 -1.13 58.49
C LEU A 84 3.95 -1.82 59.84
N LYS A 85 4.15 -1.03 60.91
CA LYS A 85 4.35 -1.55 62.27
C LYS A 85 3.04 -2.05 62.88
N GLU A 86 1.96 -1.29 62.74
CA GLU A 86 0.62 -1.62 63.22
C GLU A 86 0.02 -2.80 62.43
N MET A 87 0.37 -2.93 61.15
CA MET A 87 -0.02 -4.08 60.32
C MET A 87 0.55 -5.42 60.81
N ASN A 88 1.61 -5.42 61.61
CA ASN A 88 2.23 -6.65 62.11
C ASN A 88 1.46 -7.29 63.27
N GLU A 89 0.60 -6.52 63.92
CA GLU A 89 -0.22 -6.93 65.06
C GLU A 89 -1.53 -7.60 64.62
N LEU A 90 -1.87 -7.49 63.33
CA LEU A 90 -3.06 -8.09 62.73
C LEU A 90 -2.90 -9.60 62.52
N PRO A 91 -4.03 -10.34 62.43
CA PRO A 91 -4.05 -11.72 61.97
C PRO A 91 -3.31 -11.89 60.64
N PRO A 92 -2.68 -13.05 60.39
CA PRO A 92 -1.78 -13.25 59.25
C PRO A 92 -2.42 -12.93 57.89
N ASP A 93 -3.68 -13.32 57.68
CA ASP A 93 -4.38 -13.10 56.41
C ASP A 93 -4.69 -11.62 56.14
N GLU A 94 -5.10 -10.89 57.18
CA GLU A 94 -5.39 -9.46 57.11
C GLU A 94 -4.10 -8.65 56.94
N ARG A 95 -3.07 -9.00 57.70
CA ARG A 95 -1.72 -8.43 57.59
C ARG A 95 -1.19 -8.52 56.16
N ASP A 96 -1.31 -9.69 55.53
CA ASP A 96 -0.82 -9.87 54.16
C ASP A 96 -1.66 -9.09 53.14
N ALA A 97 -2.96 -8.94 53.36
CA ALA A 97 -3.80 -8.08 52.52
C ALA A 97 -3.37 -6.61 52.59
N TYR A 98 -3.17 -6.06 53.79
CA TYR A 98 -2.73 -4.67 53.99
C TYR A 98 -1.32 -4.44 53.45
N ARG A 99 -0.39 -5.38 53.66
CA ARG A 99 0.96 -5.32 53.09
C ARG A 99 0.95 -5.33 51.57
N ARG A 100 0.16 -6.21 50.94
CA ARG A 100 0.00 -6.22 49.48
C ARG A 100 -0.55 -4.89 48.97
N GLN A 101 -1.52 -4.30 49.65
CA GLN A 101 -2.05 -2.99 49.28
C GLN A 101 -0.98 -1.89 49.40
N TYR A 102 -0.22 -1.89 50.51
CA TYR A 102 0.88 -0.97 50.72
C TYR A 102 1.92 -1.06 49.59
N TYR A 103 2.42 -2.26 49.30
CA TYR A 103 3.41 -2.46 48.25
C TYR A 103 2.88 -2.14 46.85
N ARG A 104 1.60 -2.39 46.57
CA ARG A 104 0.98 -1.96 45.31
C ARG A 104 0.99 -0.44 45.17
N ALA A 105 0.66 0.30 46.23
CA ALA A 105 0.71 1.75 46.23
C ALA A 105 2.14 2.28 46.09
N GLU A 106 3.10 1.63 46.75
CA GLU A 106 4.54 1.96 46.67
C GLU A 106 5.10 1.75 45.26
N PHE A 107 4.91 0.56 44.66
CA PHE A 107 5.35 0.28 43.29
C PHE A 107 4.68 1.20 42.26
N LEU A 108 3.42 1.57 42.48
CA LEU A 108 2.72 2.50 41.59
C LEU A 108 3.30 3.92 41.71
N LYS A 109 3.67 4.36 42.90
CA LYS A 109 4.38 5.63 43.12
C LYS A 109 5.76 5.60 42.45
N GLU A 110 6.53 4.53 42.63
CA GLU A 110 7.84 4.36 42.00
C GLU A 110 7.75 4.39 40.48
N ALA A 111 6.81 3.64 39.89
CA ALA A 111 6.58 3.62 38.45
C ALA A 111 6.27 5.02 37.89
N TYR A 112 5.48 5.83 38.61
CA TYR A 112 5.22 7.21 38.21
C TYR A 112 6.47 8.10 38.26
N LEU A 113 7.32 7.94 39.28
CA LEU A 113 8.56 8.71 39.41
C LEU A 113 9.59 8.32 38.35
N GLU A 114 9.74 7.04 38.06
CA GLU A 114 10.64 6.54 37.02
C GLU A 114 10.22 6.99 35.63
N GLU A 115 8.94 6.84 35.29
CA GLU A 115 8.45 7.27 33.99
C GLU A 115 8.51 8.80 33.84
N ALA A 116 8.32 9.57 34.92
CA ALA A 116 8.54 11.01 34.89
C ALA A 116 10.00 11.36 34.57
N ARG A 117 10.99 10.64 35.14
CA ARG A 117 12.41 10.83 34.81
C ARG A 117 12.70 10.48 33.36
N ARG A 118 12.14 9.37 32.88
CA ARG A 118 12.27 8.94 31.48
C ARG A 118 11.72 10.00 30.52
N LEU A 119 10.54 10.55 30.80
CA LEU A 119 9.92 11.58 29.97
C LEU A 119 10.75 12.86 29.96
N LYS A 120 11.26 13.30 31.12
CA LYS A 120 12.19 14.45 31.19
C LYS A 120 13.43 14.24 30.32
N ASN A 121 14.04 13.06 30.37
CA ASN A 121 15.21 12.75 29.53
C ASN A 121 14.87 12.80 28.04
N ILE A 122 13.69 12.33 27.65
CA ILE A 122 13.21 12.40 26.26
C ILE A 122 13.01 13.87 25.84
N ASP A 123 12.43 14.69 26.70
CA ASP A 123 12.22 16.11 26.45
C ASP A 123 13.54 16.86 26.27
N GLU A 124 14.52 16.64 27.16
CA GLU A 124 15.86 17.22 27.04
C GLU A 124 16.57 16.81 25.74
N LEU A 125 16.40 15.55 25.31
CA LEU A 125 16.95 15.09 24.03
C LEU A 125 16.27 15.77 22.83
N ASN A 126 14.94 15.90 22.88
CA ASN A 126 14.18 16.58 21.83
C ASN A 126 14.56 18.06 21.72
N GLU A 127 14.73 18.74 22.86
CA GLU A 127 15.20 20.13 22.90
C GLU A 127 16.60 20.29 22.31
N LYS A 128 17.55 19.40 22.66
CA LYS A 128 18.89 19.39 22.07
C LYS A 128 18.85 19.20 20.56
N VAL A 129 18.06 18.25 20.07
CA VAL A 129 17.90 18.01 18.62
C VAL A 129 17.31 19.23 17.93
N HIS A 130 16.32 19.88 18.55
CA HIS A 130 15.70 21.07 18.00
C HIS A 130 16.68 22.25 17.94
N GLN A 131 17.44 22.50 19.01
CA GLN A 131 18.47 23.54 19.05
C GLN A 131 19.54 23.30 17.99
N GLN A 132 20.04 22.08 17.84
CA GLN A 132 21.00 21.73 16.79
C GLN A 132 20.42 21.93 15.38
N ALA A 133 19.14 21.63 15.18
CA ALA A 133 18.49 21.87 13.89
C ALA A 133 18.38 23.37 13.58
N LEU A 134 18.03 24.20 14.58
CA LEU A 134 18.00 25.66 14.44
C LEU A 134 19.39 26.24 14.18
N GLU A 135 20.41 25.77 14.88
CA GLU A 135 21.80 26.19 14.64
C GLU A 135 22.27 25.80 13.24
N ARG A 136 21.93 24.60 12.77
CA ARG A 136 22.23 24.18 11.40
C ARG A 136 21.51 25.03 10.37
N ALA A 137 20.23 25.33 10.58
CA ALA A 137 19.46 26.21 9.69
C ALA A 137 20.10 27.61 9.63
N LYS A 138 20.45 28.19 10.79
CA LYS A 138 21.15 29.49 10.85
C LYS A 138 22.52 29.46 10.17
N LYS A 139 23.27 28.35 10.29
CA LYS A 139 24.56 28.19 9.60
C LYS A 139 24.37 28.13 8.09
N ILE A 140 23.38 27.39 7.61
CA ILE A 140 23.05 27.31 6.19
C ILE A 140 22.62 28.70 5.68
N GLU A 141 21.75 29.41 6.40
CA GLU A 141 21.33 30.77 6.03
C GLU A 141 22.53 31.76 6.01
N ALA A 142 23.46 31.64 6.96
CA ALA A 142 24.67 32.46 7.00
C ALA A 142 25.65 32.09 5.87
N GLU A 143 25.79 30.81 5.54
CA GLU A 143 26.56 30.31 4.41
C GLU A 143 25.96 30.82 3.09
N GLU A 144 24.65 30.70 2.89
CA GLU A 144 23.93 31.26 1.73
C GLU A 144 24.11 32.78 1.62
N GLN A 145 24.03 33.52 2.74
CA GLN A 145 24.30 34.97 2.75
C GLN A 145 25.75 35.29 2.39
N SER A 146 26.72 34.49 2.85
CA SER A 146 28.14 34.68 2.53
C SER A 146 28.48 34.28 1.09
N GLU A 147 27.80 33.29 0.51
CA GLU A 147 27.92 32.94 -0.91
C GLU A 147 27.28 34.00 -1.82
N HIS A 148 26.32 34.77 -1.30
CA HIS A 148 25.71 35.90 -1.99
C HIS A 148 26.58 37.17 -2.03
N ASP A 149 27.71 37.22 -1.32
CA ASP A 149 28.75 38.25 -1.48
C ASP A 149 29.55 38.00 -2.78
N LYS A 150 28.88 38.20 -3.91
CA LYS A 150 29.38 38.02 -5.30
C LYS A 150 30.46 39.04 -5.72
N SER A 151 31.12 39.72 -4.79
CA SER A 151 32.02 40.85 -5.05
C SER A 151 33.51 40.55 -4.79
N ILE A 152 33.89 39.29 -4.56
CA ILE A 152 35.32 38.91 -4.47
C ILE A 152 35.89 38.74 -5.90
N HIS A 153 36.38 39.83 -6.47
CA HIS A 153 37.13 39.81 -7.74
C HIS A 153 38.57 39.34 -7.48
N GLY A 154 38.91 38.10 -7.84
CA GLY A 154 40.30 37.60 -7.74
C GLY A 154 40.50 36.08 -7.80
N LEU A 155 39.45 35.27 -7.67
CA LEU A 155 39.53 33.81 -7.84
C LEU A 155 39.03 33.40 -9.24
N PRO A 156 39.61 32.38 -9.89
CA PRO A 156 39.05 31.84 -11.13
C PRO A 156 37.67 31.25 -10.84
N THR A 157 36.63 31.86 -11.39
CA THR A 157 35.25 31.54 -11.02
C THR A 157 34.69 30.42 -11.90
N LEU A 158 34.22 29.34 -11.27
CA LEU A 158 33.35 28.33 -11.91
C LEU A 158 31.90 28.83 -12.06
N GLN A 159 31.70 30.15 -12.03
CA GLN A 159 30.39 30.79 -11.94
C GLN A 159 29.48 30.38 -13.10
N SER A 160 30.01 30.24 -14.31
CA SER A 160 29.24 29.79 -15.48
C SER A 160 28.69 28.37 -15.34
N ILE A 161 29.37 27.49 -14.60
CA ILE A 161 28.91 26.11 -14.34
C ILE A 161 27.88 26.10 -13.20
N LEU A 162 28.07 26.94 -12.19
CA LEU A 162 27.15 27.09 -11.07
C LEU A 162 25.84 27.78 -11.49
N ASP A 163 25.92 28.85 -12.28
CA ASP A 163 24.77 29.65 -12.75
C ASP A 163 23.89 28.87 -13.73
N ASN A 164 24.48 28.04 -14.60
CA ASN A 164 23.74 27.19 -15.53
C ASN A 164 23.04 26.00 -14.83
N GLY A 165 23.39 25.76 -13.56
CA GLY A 165 22.96 24.59 -12.79
C GLY A 165 23.55 23.29 -13.35
N LEU A 166 23.77 22.31 -12.46
CA LEU A 166 24.26 20.99 -12.87
C LEU A 166 23.29 20.23 -13.79
N ILE A 167 22.03 20.69 -13.86
CA ILE A 167 20.96 20.06 -14.63
C ILE A 167 20.33 21.08 -15.58
N ARG A 168 20.47 20.84 -16.88
CA ARG A 168 19.72 21.58 -17.91
C ARG A 168 18.22 21.34 -17.74
N LYS A 169 17.46 22.41 -17.53
CA LYS A 169 16.00 22.36 -17.58
C LYS A 169 15.55 22.12 -19.02
N ARG A 170 14.56 21.25 -19.20
CA ARG A 170 13.99 20.96 -20.53
C ARG A 170 13.28 22.18 -21.10
N THR A 171 13.37 22.38 -22.41
CA THR A 171 12.62 23.43 -23.10
C THR A 171 11.11 23.14 -23.05
N PRO A 172 10.23 24.15 -23.23
CA PRO A 172 8.79 23.90 -23.29
C PRO A 172 8.41 22.89 -24.38
N GLU A 173 9.09 22.94 -25.54
CA GLU A 173 8.91 21.99 -26.64
C GLU A 173 9.30 20.56 -26.26
N GLU A 174 10.46 20.38 -25.61
CA GLU A 174 10.90 19.07 -25.11
C GLU A 174 9.92 18.48 -24.09
N ASN A 175 9.35 19.34 -23.24
CA ASN A 175 8.34 18.91 -22.26
C ASN A 175 7.02 18.52 -22.94
N GLN A 176 6.60 19.21 -24.01
CA GLN A 176 5.42 18.85 -24.79
C GLN A 176 5.62 17.50 -25.48
N LEU A 177 6.75 17.31 -26.16
CA LEU A 177 7.11 16.05 -26.81
C LEU A 177 7.15 14.88 -25.82
N LEU A 178 7.71 15.10 -24.62
CA LEU A 178 7.73 14.10 -23.56
C LEU A 178 6.31 13.75 -23.09
N LYS A 179 5.43 14.74 -22.93
CA LYS A 179 4.01 14.51 -22.59
C LYS A 179 3.31 13.69 -23.66
N GLU A 180 3.50 14.01 -24.93
CA GLU A 180 2.92 13.27 -26.05
C GLU A 180 3.38 11.82 -26.06
N LYS A 181 4.69 11.56 -25.90
CA LYS A 181 5.23 10.20 -25.75
C LYS A 181 4.60 9.44 -24.59
N LYS A 182 4.41 10.08 -23.43
CA LYS A 182 3.72 9.45 -22.28
C LYS A 182 2.27 9.13 -22.59
N THR A 183 1.56 10.03 -23.27
CA THR A 183 0.16 9.78 -23.65
C THR A 183 0.03 8.67 -24.68
N LEU A 184 0.99 8.56 -25.60
CA LEU A 184 1.06 7.49 -26.58
C LEU A 184 1.28 6.15 -25.89
N ASN A 185 2.26 6.06 -24.99
CA ASN A 185 2.51 4.81 -24.24
C ASN A 185 1.28 4.38 -23.45
N ARG A 186 0.62 5.31 -22.73
CA ARG A 186 -0.62 5.00 -22.01
C ARG A 186 -1.72 4.47 -22.93
N ARG A 187 -1.89 5.08 -24.12
CA ARG A 187 -2.89 4.63 -25.10
C ARG A 187 -2.56 3.26 -25.67
N ILE A 188 -1.28 2.94 -25.86
CA ILE A 188 -0.83 1.61 -26.27
C ILE A 188 -1.20 0.58 -25.20
N ASP A 189 -0.86 0.83 -23.94
CA ASP A 189 -1.19 -0.08 -22.84
C ASP A 189 -2.71 -0.30 -22.72
N GLU A 190 -3.50 0.77 -22.83
CA GLU A 190 -4.97 0.68 -22.83
C GLU A 190 -5.51 -0.11 -24.02
N LEU A 191 -4.90 0.02 -25.19
CA LEU A 191 -5.27 -0.71 -26.40
C LEU A 191 -4.96 -2.19 -26.24
N GLU A 192 -3.77 -2.56 -25.76
CA GLU A 192 -3.38 -3.95 -25.52
C GLU A 192 -4.32 -4.64 -24.51
N GLN A 193 -4.71 -3.93 -23.44
CA GLN A 193 -5.68 -4.45 -22.48
C GLN A 193 -7.06 -4.70 -23.10
N LYS A 194 -7.53 -3.78 -23.94
CA LYS A 194 -8.81 -3.93 -24.65
C LYS A 194 -8.76 -5.04 -25.68
N GLU A 195 -7.66 -5.20 -26.40
CA GLU A 195 -7.45 -6.31 -27.34
C GLU A 195 -7.44 -7.66 -26.61
N ALA A 196 -6.77 -7.76 -25.46
CA ALA A 196 -6.79 -8.96 -24.64
C ALA A 196 -8.20 -9.28 -24.11
N GLN A 197 -8.99 -8.27 -23.71
CA GLN A 197 -10.39 -8.45 -23.31
C GLN A 197 -11.27 -8.89 -24.48
N ALA A 198 -11.09 -8.29 -25.66
CA ALA A 198 -11.82 -8.66 -26.87
C ALA A 198 -11.49 -10.09 -27.32
N GLN A 199 -10.24 -10.52 -27.19
CA GLN A 199 -9.83 -11.89 -27.46
C GLN A 199 -10.53 -12.87 -26.51
N LYS A 200 -10.55 -12.60 -25.21
CA LYS A 200 -11.29 -13.42 -24.22
C LYS A 200 -12.79 -13.48 -24.51
N LEU A 201 -13.38 -12.37 -24.96
CA LEU A 201 -14.78 -12.34 -25.37
C LEU A 201 -15.01 -13.23 -26.60
N LEU A 202 -14.12 -13.18 -27.60
CA LEU A 202 -14.18 -14.07 -28.76
C LEU A 202 -14.00 -15.54 -28.37
N GLU A 203 -13.09 -15.85 -27.46
CA GLU A 203 -12.93 -17.20 -26.90
C GLU A 203 -14.23 -17.68 -26.24
N LEU A 204 -14.86 -16.82 -25.43
CA LEU A 204 -16.15 -17.10 -24.82
C LEU A 204 -17.24 -17.29 -25.87
N TYR A 205 -17.30 -16.45 -26.90
CA TYR A 205 -18.26 -16.57 -28.00
C TYR A 205 -18.10 -17.90 -28.74
N HIS A 206 -16.85 -18.29 -29.01
CA HIS A 206 -16.52 -19.57 -29.64
C HIS A 206 -16.87 -20.77 -28.76
N ALA A 207 -16.76 -20.62 -27.43
CA ALA A 207 -17.15 -21.61 -26.43
C ALA A 207 -18.66 -21.64 -26.17
N ALA A 208 -19.38 -20.53 -26.37
CA ALA A 208 -20.80 -20.39 -26.11
C ALA A 208 -21.65 -21.34 -26.96
N ALA A 209 -21.15 -21.77 -28.12
CA ALA A 209 -21.76 -22.82 -28.93
C ALA A 209 -21.90 -24.17 -28.18
N LYS A 210 -21.12 -24.38 -27.11
CA LYS A 210 -21.19 -25.56 -26.25
C LYS A 210 -21.96 -25.32 -24.95
N PHE A 211 -22.37 -24.09 -24.67
CA PHE A 211 -23.09 -23.77 -23.44
C PHE A 211 -24.55 -24.21 -23.57
N ILE A 212 -25.06 -24.84 -22.51
CA ILE A 212 -26.45 -25.25 -22.41
C ILE A 212 -27.25 -24.05 -21.92
N THR A 213 -28.21 -23.60 -22.74
CA THR A 213 -29.03 -22.42 -22.45
C THR A 213 -30.52 -22.73 -22.36
N THR A 214 -30.99 -23.81 -22.99
CA THR A 214 -32.39 -24.26 -22.97
C THR A 214 -32.52 -25.65 -22.36
N GLU A 215 -33.73 -26.00 -21.92
CA GLU A 215 -34.03 -27.33 -21.36
C GLU A 215 -33.85 -28.45 -22.40
N GLU A 216 -34.21 -28.21 -23.66
CA GLU A 216 -33.97 -29.17 -24.76
C GLU A 216 -32.48 -29.46 -24.95
N GLN A 217 -31.63 -28.43 -24.92
CA GLN A 217 -30.18 -28.59 -24.99
C GLN A 217 -29.63 -29.34 -23.77
N LEU A 218 -30.28 -29.21 -22.61
CA LEU A 218 -29.89 -29.92 -21.40
C LEU A 218 -30.18 -31.41 -21.51
N GLU A 219 -31.38 -31.79 -21.96
CA GLU A 219 -31.74 -33.19 -22.18
C GLU A 219 -30.81 -33.86 -23.18
N GLU A 220 -30.56 -33.21 -24.32
CA GLU A 220 -29.59 -33.71 -25.32
C GLU A 220 -28.18 -33.85 -24.74
N ALA A 221 -27.73 -32.88 -23.94
CA ALA A 221 -26.42 -32.92 -23.32
C ALA A 221 -26.31 -34.03 -22.26
N ILE A 222 -27.37 -34.29 -21.51
CA ILE A 222 -27.43 -35.41 -20.55
C ILE A 222 -27.34 -36.73 -21.31
N HIS A 223 -28.14 -36.92 -22.37
CA HIS A 223 -28.05 -38.13 -23.20
C HIS A 223 -26.65 -38.31 -23.80
N LYS A 224 -26.07 -37.26 -24.39
CA LYS A 224 -24.70 -37.30 -24.92
C LYS A 224 -23.67 -37.64 -23.82
N ALA A 225 -23.76 -37.00 -22.66
CA ALA A 225 -22.82 -37.18 -21.56
C ALA A 225 -22.88 -38.60 -20.97
N PHE A 226 -24.06 -39.19 -20.83
CA PHE A 226 -24.23 -40.50 -20.20
C PHE A 226 -24.17 -41.67 -21.18
N GLU A 227 -24.59 -41.51 -22.44
CA GLU A 227 -24.63 -42.61 -23.42
C GLU A 227 -23.40 -42.65 -24.33
N ILE A 228 -22.86 -41.49 -24.71
CA ILE A 228 -21.78 -41.39 -25.70
C ILE A 228 -20.44 -41.11 -24.99
N ASP A 229 -20.42 -40.13 -24.09
CA ASP A 229 -19.16 -39.68 -23.48
C ASP A 229 -18.66 -40.62 -22.37
N VAL A 230 -19.49 -41.46 -21.74
CA VAL A 230 -19.00 -42.49 -20.80
C VAL A 230 -18.10 -43.50 -21.51
N GLY A 231 -18.46 -43.90 -22.74
CA GLY A 231 -17.63 -44.79 -23.56
C GLY A 231 -16.33 -44.12 -24.04
N VAL A 232 -16.37 -42.82 -24.33
CA VAL A 232 -15.18 -42.02 -24.68
C VAL A 232 -14.31 -41.76 -23.46
N PHE A 233 -14.90 -41.58 -22.28
CA PHE A 233 -14.20 -41.37 -21.02
C PHE A 233 -13.49 -42.65 -20.56
N GLU A 234 -14.13 -43.82 -20.65
CA GLU A 234 -13.49 -45.11 -20.37
C GLU A 234 -12.36 -45.41 -21.37
N GLY A 235 -12.59 -45.13 -22.67
CA GLY A 235 -11.54 -45.23 -23.69
C GLY A 235 -10.38 -44.27 -23.43
N ASN A 236 -10.66 -43.03 -23.05
CA ASN A 236 -9.64 -42.04 -22.72
C ASN A 236 -8.90 -42.40 -21.42
N GLN A 237 -9.58 -42.93 -20.40
CA GLN A 237 -8.96 -43.38 -19.16
C GLN A 237 -8.04 -44.58 -19.41
N ALA A 238 -8.48 -45.56 -20.19
CA ALA A 238 -7.63 -46.68 -20.62
C ALA A 238 -6.41 -46.19 -21.42
N THR A 239 -6.58 -45.18 -22.28
CA THR A 239 -5.42 -44.57 -22.97
C THR A 239 -4.54 -43.75 -22.02
N ILE A 240 -5.06 -43.15 -20.95
CA ILE A 240 -4.27 -42.38 -19.96
C ILE A 240 -3.48 -43.32 -19.05
N GLU A 241 -4.07 -44.43 -18.63
CA GLU A 241 -3.37 -45.49 -17.90
C GLU A 241 -2.27 -46.12 -18.77
N ALA A 242 -2.53 -46.34 -20.07
CA ALA A 242 -1.51 -46.73 -21.04
C ALA A 242 -0.43 -45.64 -21.26
N LYS A 243 -0.80 -44.35 -21.29
CA LYS A 243 0.13 -43.19 -21.39
C LYS A 243 1.03 -43.04 -20.16
N LEU A 244 0.57 -43.46 -18.98
CA LEU A 244 1.37 -43.47 -17.75
C LEU A 244 2.32 -44.68 -17.69
N ALA A 245 1.94 -45.79 -18.33
CA ALA A 245 2.75 -47.01 -18.40
C ALA A 245 3.88 -46.93 -19.45
N ASP A 246 3.63 -46.32 -20.62
CA ASP A 246 4.61 -46.20 -21.70
C ASP A 246 5.19 -44.78 -21.84
N ARG A 247 6.49 -44.66 -21.56
CA ARG A 247 7.25 -43.39 -21.56
C ARG A 247 7.52 -42.78 -22.95
N SER A 248 7.02 -43.37 -24.05
CA SER A 248 7.45 -43.08 -25.43
C SER A 248 6.39 -42.49 -26.37
N LEU A 249 5.23 -42.05 -25.88
CA LEU A 249 4.16 -41.47 -26.73
C LEU A 249 4.30 -39.94 -26.92
N GLY A 250 5.43 -39.51 -27.50
CA GLY A 250 5.66 -38.11 -27.88
C GLY A 250 4.79 -37.60 -29.04
N TYR A 251 4.18 -38.50 -29.82
CA TYR A 251 3.38 -38.14 -31.00
C TYR A 251 2.07 -37.42 -30.68
N LEU A 252 1.34 -37.84 -29.63
CA LEU A 252 0.09 -37.18 -29.23
C LEU A 252 0.33 -35.80 -28.59
N THR A 253 1.43 -35.65 -27.84
CA THR A 253 1.86 -34.33 -27.38
C THR A 253 2.32 -33.47 -28.55
N ALA A 254 2.90 -34.06 -29.60
CA ALA A 254 3.29 -33.33 -30.79
C ALA A 254 2.06 -32.82 -31.55
N GLU A 255 1.00 -33.61 -31.69
CA GLU A 255 -0.25 -33.20 -32.36
C GLU A 255 -1.00 -32.09 -31.59
N ALA A 256 -1.12 -32.21 -30.26
CA ALA A 256 -1.70 -31.15 -29.44
C ALA A 256 -0.85 -29.87 -29.49
N ASN A 257 0.48 -30.00 -29.45
CA ASN A 257 1.39 -28.86 -29.59
C ASN A 257 1.29 -28.25 -31.00
N GLU A 258 1.19 -29.05 -32.06
CA GLU A 258 1.04 -28.60 -33.44
C GLU A 258 -0.24 -27.79 -33.61
N ALA A 259 -1.36 -28.25 -33.06
CA ALA A 259 -2.62 -27.50 -33.06
C ALA A 259 -2.43 -26.13 -32.37
N THR A 260 -1.84 -26.09 -31.16
CA THR A 260 -1.59 -24.82 -30.47
C THR A 260 -0.62 -23.90 -31.21
N ILE A 261 0.42 -24.46 -31.82
CA ILE A 261 1.40 -23.70 -32.61
C ILE A 261 0.72 -23.12 -33.85
N SER A 262 -0.05 -23.93 -34.58
CA SER A 262 -0.80 -23.50 -35.76
C SER A 262 -1.79 -22.39 -35.42
N ASP A 263 -2.48 -22.49 -34.28
CA ASP A 263 -3.38 -21.46 -33.78
C ASP A 263 -2.65 -20.16 -33.48
N THR A 264 -1.50 -20.22 -32.79
CA THR A 264 -0.71 -19.02 -32.49
C THR A 264 -0.14 -18.35 -33.75
N ILE A 265 0.33 -19.12 -34.72
CA ILE A 265 0.91 -18.60 -35.97
C ILE A 265 -0.17 -17.99 -36.86
N LEU A 266 -1.33 -18.64 -36.99
CA LEU A 266 -2.42 -18.20 -37.83
C LEU A 266 -3.34 -17.17 -37.14
N GLY A 267 -3.09 -16.88 -35.85
CA GLY A 267 -3.95 -16.03 -35.03
C GLY A 267 -5.37 -16.60 -34.90
N GLN A 268 -5.49 -17.92 -34.79
CA GLN A 268 -6.73 -18.67 -34.60
C GLN A 268 -6.90 -19.05 -33.12
N ILE A 269 -8.13 -19.42 -32.76
CA ILE A 269 -8.51 -19.87 -31.43
C ILE A 269 -9.19 -21.23 -31.61
N ASN A 270 -8.49 -22.32 -31.30
CA ASN A 270 -8.98 -23.70 -31.47
C ASN A 270 -9.50 -23.95 -32.89
N GLY A 271 -8.73 -23.58 -33.92
CA GLY A 271 -9.11 -23.69 -35.34
C GLY A 271 -10.21 -22.73 -35.81
N LYS A 272 -10.69 -21.81 -34.94
CA LYS A 272 -11.68 -20.77 -35.29
C LYS A 272 -11.00 -19.41 -35.50
N PRO A 273 -11.63 -18.46 -36.21
CA PRO A 273 -11.03 -17.14 -36.46
C PRO A 273 -10.75 -16.39 -35.15
N GLY A 274 -9.51 -15.92 -34.97
CA GLY A 274 -9.15 -15.05 -33.86
C GLY A 274 -9.33 -13.56 -34.17
N LEU A 275 -9.00 -12.72 -33.19
CA LEU A 275 -9.28 -11.28 -33.21
C LEU A 275 -8.70 -10.57 -34.45
N ALA A 276 -7.46 -10.88 -34.83
CA ALA A 276 -6.81 -10.27 -35.99
C ALA A 276 -7.55 -10.55 -37.31
N GLN A 277 -8.04 -11.77 -37.49
CA GLN A 277 -8.81 -12.15 -38.68
C GLN A 277 -10.17 -11.46 -38.71
N VAL A 278 -10.85 -11.36 -37.56
CA VAL A 278 -12.13 -10.65 -37.44
C VAL A 278 -11.94 -9.16 -37.73
N LYS A 279 -10.90 -8.53 -37.16
CA LYS A 279 -10.53 -7.14 -37.42
C LYS A 279 -10.25 -6.90 -38.91
N SER A 280 -9.43 -7.75 -39.53
CA SER A 280 -9.13 -7.63 -40.96
C SER A 280 -10.36 -7.78 -41.88
N ALA A 281 -11.34 -8.57 -41.45
CA ALA A 281 -12.59 -8.75 -42.17
C ALA A 281 -13.52 -7.54 -42.00
N LEU A 282 -13.61 -6.97 -40.79
CA LEU A 282 -14.42 -5.78 -40.51
C LEU A 282 -13.83 -4.51 -41.17
N ASP A 283 -12.51 -4.39 -41.17
CA ASP A 283 -11.80 -3.25 -41.76
C ASP A 283 -11.73 -3.33 -43.31
N GLY A 284 -12.22 -4.40 -43.93
CA GLY A 284 -12.18 -4.59 -45.39
C GLY A 284 -10.79 -4.94 -45.96
N SER A 285 -9.72 -4.77 -45.19
CA SER A 285 -8.33 -5.08 -45.58
C SER A 285 -8.15 -6.52 -46.11
N ARG A 286 -8.92 -7.48 -45.58
CA ARG A 286 -8.90 -8.87 -46.06
C ARG A 286 -9.43 -9.00 -47.49
N GLU A 287 -10.45 -8.24 -47.85
CA GLU A 287 -10.99 -8.24 -49.21
C GLU A 287 -10.04 -7.57 -50.19
N GLU A 288 -9.43 -6.46 -49.78
CA GLU A 288 -8.40 -5.78 -50.58
C GLU A 288 -7.21 -6.70 -50.85
N ALA A 289 -6.71 -7.39 -49.81
CA ALA A 289 -5.64 -8.37 -49.95
C ALA A 289 -6.03 -9.52 -50.89
N LYS A 290 -7.27 -10.03 -50.82
CA LYS A 290 -7.78 -11.05 -51.73
C LYS A 290 -7.87 -10.56 -53.18
N ARG A 291 -8.38 -9.35 -53.41
CA ARG A 291 -8.46 -8.75 -54.76
C ARG A 291 -7.07 -8.55 -55.34
N ASN A 292 -6.13 -8.03 -54.55
CA ASN A 292 -4.74 -7.85 -54.97
C ASN A 292 -4.04 -9.18 -55.26
N ALA A 293 -4.27 -10.22 -54.45
CA ALA A 293 -3.75 -11.56 -54.72
C ALA A 293 -4.31 -12.13 -56.02
N GLN A 294 -5.61 -12.01 -56.28
CA GLN A 294 -6.24 -12.47 -57.54
C GLN A 294 -5.70 -11.72 -58.77
N LEU A 295 -5.48 -10.41 -58.66
CA LEU A 295 -4.88 -9.60 -59.72
C LEU A 295 -3.42 -10.00 -60.01
N ASN A 296 -2.67 -10.42 -58.98
CA ASN A 296 -1.29 -10.88 -59.13
C ASN A 296 -1.18 -12.32 -59.65
N VAL A 297 -2.18 -13.18 -59.40
CA VAL A 297 -2.24 -14.55 -59.97
C VAL A 297 -2.67 -14.53 -61.44
N ASN A 298 -3.47 -13.53 -61.84
CA ASN A 298 -3.90 -13.34 -63.22
C ASN A 298 -2.92 -12.53 -64.09
N LYS A 299 -1.74 -12.17 -63.55
CA LYS A 299 -0.61 -11.59 -64.28
C LYS A 299 0.45 -12.65 -64.52
#